data_AF-A0A4S9LWV4-F1
#
_entry.id   AF-A0A4S9LWV4-F1
#
_cell.length_a   1.000
_cell.length_b   1.000
_cell.length_c   1.000
_cell.angle_alpha   90.00
_cell.angle_beta   90.00
_cell.angle_gamma   90.00
#
_symmetry.space_group_name_H-M   'P 1'
#
loop_
_entity.id
_entity.type
_entity.pdbx_description
1 polymer ?
#
loop_
_entity_poly.entity_id
_entity_poly.type
_entity_poly.pdbx_seq_one_letter_code
_entity_poly.pdbx_strand_id
1 'polypeptide(L)'
;MASNPFNSAENTNTGAKSEKMNVHRQMFENKLRENEGQPSNAYVSPSDAIMSPASQKLSGFKQRQMNKSNPVKPRTLFAKTAASKPEEESTENKSESA
;
A
#
# COMPACT_ATOMS: atom_id res chain seq x y z
N MET A 1 -18.95 13.40 -33.65
CA MET A 1 -17.58 13.00 -33.27
C MET A 1 -16.79 14.28 -33.08
N ALA A 2 -16.58 14.72 -31.83
CA ALA A 2 -15.78 15.91 -31.55
C ALA A 2 -14.31 15.50 -31.46
N SER A 3 -13.46 16.06 -32.34
CA SER A 3 -12.01 15.90 -32.27
C SER A 3 -11.45 16.79 -31.17
N ASN A 4 -10.57 16.24 -30.33
CA ASN A 4 -9.96 16.95 -29.21
C ASN A 4 -8.96 18.01 -29.71
N PRO A 5 -9.05 19.27 -29.26
CA PRO A 5 -8.25 20.39 -29.77
C PRO A 5 -6.82 20.47 -29.19
N PHE A 6 -6.41 19.51 -28.35
CA PHE A 6 -5.14 19.58 -27.63
C PHE A 6 -3.93 19.01 -28.41
N ASN A 7 -4.13 18.46 -29.61
CA ASN A 7 -3.04 17.93 -30.43
C ASN A 7 -2.42 19.00 -31.35
N SER A 8 -2.19 20.20 -30.82
CA SER A 8 -1.33 21.19 -31.47
C SER A 8 -0.12 21.48 -30.60
N ALA A 9 0.89 20.64 -30.72
CA ALA A 9 2.24 20.96 -30.25
C ALA A 9 3.14 20.98 -31.49
N GLU A 10 3.31 22.19 -32.02
CA GLU A 10 4.18 22.47 -33.15
C GLU A 10 5.62 22.04 -32.84
N ASN A 11 6.11 21.18 -33.73
CA ASN A 11 7.45 20.64 -33.75
C ASN A 11 8.42 21.72 -34.21
N THR A 12 9.13 22.33 -33.27
CA THR A 12 10.40 23.00 -33.57
C THR A 12 11.48 22.46 -32.63
N ASN A 13 12.45 21.75 -33.23
CA ASN A 13 13.65 21.18 -32.60
C ASN A 13 13.48 19.81 -31.91
N THR A 14 13.26 18.75 -32.72
CA THR A 14 12.96 17.39 -32.24
C THR A 14 14.11 16.38 -32.30
N GLY A 15 15.24 16.63 -32.96
CA GLY A 15 16.30 15.60 -33.12
C GLY A 15 17.08 15.28 -31.84
N ALA A 16 17.53 16.30 -31.10
CA ALA A 16 18.28 16.10 -29.84
C ALA A 16 17.36 15.91 -28.63
N LYS A 17 16.11 16.42 -28.71
CA LYS A 17 15.08 16.18 -27.69
C LYS A 17 14.51 14.76 -27.81
N SER A 18 14.29 14.23 -29.02
CA SER A 18 13.79 12.86 -29.20
C SER A 18 14.77 11.84 -28.63
N GLU A 19 16.07 12.00 -28.87
CA GLU A 19 17.08 11.05 -28.39
C GLU A 19 17.19 11.07 -26.86
N LYS A 20 17.24 12.27 -26.25
CA LYS A 20 17.23 12.40 -24.78
C LYS A 20 15.95 11.86 -24.14
N MET A 21 14.81 12.06 -24.80
CA MET A 21 13.52 11.50 -24.38
C MET A 21 13.45 9.98 -24.55
N ASN A 22 14.12 9.43 -25.58
CA ASN A 22 14.22 7.99 -25.81
C ASN A 22 15.10 7.33 -24.74
N VAL A 23 16.21 7.95 -24.38
CA VAL A 23 17.05 7.52 -23.24
C VAL A 23 16.26 7.55 -21.93
N HIS A 24 15.49 8.61 -21.65
CA HIS A 24 14.60 8.66 -20.49
C HIS A 24 13.55 7.54 -20.49
N ARG A 25 12.97 7.23 -21.66
CA ARG A 25 12.02 6.13 -21.82
C ARG A 25 12.67 4.78 -21.49
N GLN A 26 13.86 4.50 -22.04
CA GLN A 26 14.60 3.27 -21.76
C GLN A 26 14.96 3.13 -20.28
N MET A 27 15.41 4.21 -19.63
CA MET A 27 15.71 4.21 -18.19
C MET A 27 14.47 3.94 -17.35
N PHE A 28 13.34 4.55 -17.70
CA PHE A 28 12.06 4.33 -17.04
C PHE A 28 11.56 2.89 -17.20
N GLU A 29 11.60 2.35 -18.43
CA GLU A 29 11.22 0.96 -18.73
C GLU A 29 12.10 -0.04 -17.97
N ASN A 30 13.41 0.20 -17.88
CA ASN A 30 14.32 -0.63 -17.07
C ASN A 30 13.97 -0.58 -15.59
N LYS A 31 13.62 0.60 -15.05
CA LYS A 31 13.22 0.77 -13.66
C LYS A 31 11.88 0.08 -13.37
N LEU A 32 10.94 0.12 -14.30
CA LEU A 32 9.64 -0.56 -14.16
C LEU A 32 9.84 -2.07 -14.11
N ARG A 33 10.60 -2.63 -15.06
CA ARG A 33 10.94 -4.07 -15.13
C ARG A 33 11.71 -4.57 -13.91
N GLU A 34 12.56 -3.73 -13.31
CA GLU A 34 13.26 -4.04 -12.05
C GLU A 34 12.30 -4.11 -10.85
N ASN A 35 11.21 -3.33 -10.87
CA ASN A 35 10.21 -3.28 -9.79
C ASN A 35 9.03 -4.25 -9.99
N GLU A 36 8.90 -4.88 -11.17
CA GLU A 36 7.82 -5.82 -11.55
C GLU A 36 7.78 -7.15 -10.75
N GLY A 37 8.52 -7.26 -9.64
CA GLY A 37 8.46 -8.41 -8.74
C GLY A 37 8.68 -8.09 -7.25
N GLN A 38 8.85 -6.82 -6.86
CA GLN A 38 9.16 -6.43 -5.49
C GLN A 38 8.23 -5.30 -5.02
N PRO A 39 7.09 -5.62 -4.37
CA PRO A 39 6.13 -4.61 -3.91
C PRO A 39 6.70 -3.68 -2.82
N SER A 40 7.83 -4.03 -2.22
CA SER A 40 8.48 -3.29 -1.11
C SER A 40 9.41 -2.15 -1.56
N ASN A 41 9.74 -2.04 -2.85
CA ASN A 41 10.64 -1.00 -3.38
C ASN A 41 9.90 0.22 -3.96
N ALA A 42 8.56 0.25 -3.86
CA ALA A 42 7.79 1.42 -4.24
C ALA A 42 8.13 2.59 -3.31
N TYR A 43 8.55 3.72 -3.89
CA TYR A 43 8.74 4.94 -3.13
C TYR A 43 7.40 5.35 -2.49
N VAL A 44 7.36 5.41 -1.16
CA VAL A 44 6.21 5.87 -0.38
C VAL A 44 6.47 7.30 0.03
N SER A 45 5.58 8.22 -0.37
CA SER A 45 5.68 9.62 0.02
C SER A 45 5.28 9.80 1.49
N PRO A 46 5.90 10.74 2.25
CA PRO A 46 5.42 11.12 3.58
C PRO A 46 3.94 11.52 3.62
N SER A 47 3.39 11.95 2.47
CA SER A 47 1.97 12.31 2.31
C SER A 47 1.05 11.11 2.16
N ASP A 48 1.54 9.95 1.70
CA ASP A 48 0.68 8.79 1.40
C ASP A 48 0.03 8.21 2.67
N ALA A 49 0.66 8.42 3.83
CA ALA A 49 0.10 8.05 5.13
C ALA A 49 -0.96 9.04 5.65
N ILE A 50 -1.08 10.23 5.05
CA ILE A 50 -1.94 11.30 5.53
C ILE A 50 -3.31 11.21 4.86
N MET A 51 -4.33 10.86 5.64
CA MET A 51 -5.72 10.84 5.18
C MET A 51 -6.35 12.24 5.21
N SER A 52 -7.32 12.49 4.33
CA SER A 52 -8.13 13.72 4.38
C SER A 52 -8.93 13.81 5.70
N PRO A 53 -9.30 15.02 6.17
CA PRO A 53 -10.12 15.19 7.38
C PRO A 53 -11.44 14.40 7.34
N ALA A 54 -12.04 14.23 6.15
CA ALA A 54 -13.27 13.46 5.97
C ALA A 54 -13.00 11.95 6.06
N SER A 55 -11.97 11.46 5.35
CA SER A 55 -11.59 10.04 5.38
C SER A 55 -11.19 9.59 6.78
N GLN A 56 -10.50 10.45 7.53
CA GLN A 56 -10.12 10.18 8.92
C GLN A 56 -11.35 9.99 9.80
N LYS A 57 -12.37 10.86 9.69
CA LYS A 57 -13.65 10.70 10.43
C LYS A 57 -14.36 9.39 10.12
N LEU A 58 -14.49 9.04 8.83
CA LEU A 58 -15.14 7.81 8.40
C LEU A 58 -14.40 6.55 8.86
N SER A 59 -13.06 6.56 8.83
CA SER A 59 -12.25 5.43 9.31
C SER A 59 -12.46 5.16 10.80
N GLY A 60 -12.45 6.20 11.63
CA GLY A 60 -12.70 6.09 13.07
C GLY A 60 -14.13 5.63 13.38
N PHE A 61 -15.12 6.10 12.63
CA PHE A 61 -16.51 5.65 12.76
C PHE A 61 -16.63 4.14 12.44
N LYS A 62 -16.05 3.70 11.31
CA LYS A 62 -16.04 2.28 10.91
C LYS A 62 -15.36 1.41 11.96
N GLN A 63 -14.19 1.80 12.47
CA GLN A 63 -13.48 1.04 13.51
C GLN A 63 -14.34 0.84 14.76
N ARG A 64 -15.02 1.91 15.23
CA ARG A 64 -15.91 1.83 16.39
C ARG A 64 -17.14 0.96 16.13
N GLN A 65 -17.74 1.06 14.95
CA GLN A 65 -18.90 0.26 14.57
C GLN A 65 -18.53 -1.24 14.47
N MET A 66 -17.39 -1.57 13.86
CA MET A 66 -16.90 -2.94 13.75
C MET A 66 -16.66 -3.56 15.14
N ASN A 67 -16.07 -2.79 16.07
CA ASN A 67 -15.86 -3.23 17.45
C ASN A 67 -17.20 -3.41 18.21
N LYS A 68 -18.25 -2.72 17.79
CA LYS A 68 -19.60 -2.82 18.39
C LYS A 68 -20.37 -4.02 17.85
N SER A 69 -20.24 -4.32 16.56
CA SER A 69 -20.96 -5.41 15.87
C SER A 69 -20.29 -6.78 16.02
N ASN A 70 -18.96 -6.83 16.11
CA ASN A 70 -18.22 -8.05 16.40
C ASN A 70 -17.33 -7.80 17.63
N PRO A 71 -17.79 -8.11 18.85
CA PRO A 71 -17.07 -7.81 20.08
C PRO A 71 -15.82 -8.71 20.17
N VAL A 72 -14.73 -8.28 19.54
CA VAL A 72 -13.40 -8.79 19.84
C VAL A 72 -13.10 -8.38 21.27
N LYS A 73 -13.10 -9.35 22.18
CA LYS A 73 -12.80 -9.13 23.61
C LYS A 73 -11.48 -8.35 23.68
N PRO A 74 -11.46 -7.11 24.21
CA PRO A 74 -10.24 -6.34 24.27
C PRO A 74 -9.26 -7.10 25.16
N ARG A 75 -8.12 -7.53 24.59
CA ARG A 75 -7.07 -8.22 25.35
C ARG A 75 -6.48 -7.21 26.34
N THR A 76 -6.93 -7.25 27.58
CA THR A 76 -6.49 -6.32 28.63
C THR A 76 -5.02 -6.61 29.00
N LEU A 77 -4.24 -5.56 29.29
CA LEU A 77 -2.82 -5.67 29.61
C LEU A 77 -2.54 -6.48 30.90
N PHE A 78 -3.55 -6.62 31.77
CA PHE A 78 -3.45 -7.35 33.03
C PHE A 78 -3.87 -8.82 32.94
N ALA A 79 -4.31 -9.31 31.77
CA ALA A 79 -4.78 -10.69 31.63
C ALA A 79 -3.67 -11.74 31.82
N LYS A 80 -2.40 -11.39 31.58
CA LYS A 80 -1.27 -12.33 31.70
C LYS A 80 -0.86 -12.63 33.15
N THR A 81 -1.24 -11.81 34.13
CA THR A 81 -0.83 -12.01 35.53
C THR A 81 -1.86 -12.76 36.38
N ALA A 82 -3.11 -12.85 35.94
CA ALA A 82 -4.15 -13.60 36.66
C ALA A 82 -4.19 -15.10 36.28
N ALA A 83 -3.54 -15.49 35.17
CA ALA A 83 -3.63 -16.84 34.61
C ALA A 83 -2.37 -17.70 34.81
N SER A 84 -1.37 -17.26 35.59
CA SER A 84 -0.24 -18.11 35.94
C SER A 84 -0.64 -19.11 37.03
N LYS A 85 -1.37 -20.16 36.63
CA LYS A 85 -1.16 -21.50 37.18
C LYS A 85 -0.16 -22.20 36.24
N PRO A 86 0.90 -22.82 36.76
CA PRO A 86 1.87 -23.51 35.94
C PRO A 86 1.30 -24.88 35.54
N GLU A 87 0.86 -25.04 34.30
CA GLU A 87 0.70 -26.36 33.68
C GLU A 87 1.21 -26.28 32.25
N GLU A 88 2.38 -26.89 32.10
CA GLU A 88 2.89 -27.70 31.00
C GLU A 88 2.66 -27.32 29.52
N GLU A 89 3.82 -27.24 28.86
CA GLU A 89 4.17 -27.40 27.45
C GLU A 89 3.20 -28.20 26.55
N SER A 90 2.91 -27.66 25.37
CA SER A 90 2.87 -28.43 24.12
C SER A 90 3.08 -27.49 22.93
N THR A 91 4.25 -27.63 22.33
CA THR A 91 4.55 -27.17 20.97
C THR A 91 3.86 -28.10 19.99
N GLU A 92 3.05 -27.59 19.05
CA GLU A 92 2.72 -28.35 17.84
C GLU A 92 2.40 -27.42 16.66
N ASN A 93 3.36 -27.33 15.75
CA ASN A 93 3.21 -26.81 14.39
C ASN A 93 3.22 -28.00 13.41
N LYS A 94 2.05 -28.39 12.89
CA LYS A 94 1.74 -29.20 11.68
C LYS A 94 0.25 -29.54 11.79
N SER A 95 -0.63 -29.48 10.80
CA SER A 95 -0.65 -29.80 9.37
C SER A 95 -1.59 -28.77 8.66
N GLU A 96 -1.81 -28.67 7.36
CA GLU A 96 -1.91 -29.70 6.33
C GLU A 96 -1.92 -29.04 4.95
N SER A 97 -1.17 -29.65 4.04
CA SER A 97 -1.30 -29.55 2.59
C SER A 97 -2.39 -30.49 2.09
N ALA A 98 -3.30 -30.01 1.25
CA ALA A 98 -3.86 -30.67 0.05
C ALA A 98 -4.96 -29.78 -0.54
#